data_AF-A0A4V1XTM5-F1
#
_entry.id   AF-A0A4V1XTM5-F1
#
_cell.length_a   1.000
_cell.length_b   1.000
_cell.length_c   1.000
_cell.angle_alpha   90.00
_cell.angle_beta   90.00
_cell.angle_gamma   90.00
#
_symmetry.space_group_name_H-M   'P 1'
#
loop_
_entity.id
_entity.type
_entity.pdbx_description
1 polymer ?
#
loop_
_entity_poly.entity_id
_entity_poly.type
_entity_poly.pdbx_seq_one_letter_code
_entity_poly.pdbx_strand_id
1 'polypeptide(L)'
;MSVYILLLAQGAQGAQALEPVELLERCHTAQGAQGAKTFEPFEPIASFQKRKLPKLTENDERVVFLQVRLAEPNLGLSEADYSALVDEATCIIHNAYPVNFILSLGSFEPQVQPWVNLLNLAAQFHSVPEVFFVSSITAAITTTGRNRTSTSQPPGAGMSAVIRVGQICGPLSGTGAWNEWEWFPSLVLSSKYLGAVPESIGGNIDWVPVDELGTTVSELTAAVTSGENDRNFVVYNVTNPKTTRWGELIPALLKVVPKVVPAAEWISCLENRSEKGAHVVGENPGLKLVDFYKQTLGGEKTEIKVDVRP
;
A
#
# COMPACT_ATOMS: atom_id res chain seq x y z
N MET A 1 5.32 -6.33 27.44
CA MET A 1 4.04 -5.65 27.23
C MET A 1 3.65 -6.02 25.83
N SER A 2 2.71 -6.96 25.68
CA SER A 2 2.40 -7.54 24.38
C SER A 2 1.75 -6.48 23.49
N VAL A 3 2.40 -6.16 22.38
CA VAL A 3 1.90 -5.18 21.41
C VAL A 3 0.97 -5.91 20.46
N TYR A 4 -0.33 -5.65 20.61
CA TYR A 4 -1.36 -6.24 19.78
C TYR A 4 -1.68 -5.28 18.64
N ILE A 5 -1.34 -5.70 17.43
CA ILE A 5 -1.52 -4.88 16.24
C ILE A 5 -2.68 -5.41 15.40
N LEU A 6 -3.68 -4.57 15.20
CA LEU A 6 -4.69 -4.78 14.17
C LEU A 6 -4.13 -4.35 12.82
N LEU A 7 -3.62 -5.30 12.03
CA LEU A 7 -3.19 -5.06 10.65
C LEU A 7 -4.34 -5.34 9.72
N LEU A 8 -4.76 -4.31 9.01
CA LEU A 8 -5.74 -4.47 7.96
C LEU A 8 -5.03 -4.58 6.63
N ALA A 9 -5.20 -5.71 5.95
CA ALA A 9 -4.70 -5.94 4.60
C ALA A 9 -5.89 -6.20 3.67
N GLN A 10 -5.97 -5.48 2.54
CA GLN A 10 -6.89 -5.84 1.46
C GLN A 10 -6.23 -6.92 0.59
N GLY A 11 -6.92 -8.05 0.46
CA GLY A 11 -6.59 -9.06 -0.55
C GLY A 11 -6.99 -8.57 -1.94
N ALA A 12 -6.01 -8.52 -2.85
CA ALA A 12 -6.14 -8.53 -4.31
C ALA A 12 -6.75 -7.30 -5.02
N GLN A 13 -5.88 -6.42 -5.53
CA GLN A 13 -5.53 -6.22 -6.95
C GLN A 13 -4.77 -4.90 -7.06
N GLY A 14 -3.42 -4.96 -7.13
CA GLY A 14 -2.59 -3.79 -7.48
C GLY A 14 -1.90 -3.04 -6.33
N ALA A 15 -2.11 -3.42 -5.07
CA ALA A 15 -1.37 -2.88 -3.93
C ALA A 15 -0.44 -3.93 -3.33
N GLN A 16 0.86 -3.64 -3.23
CA GLN A 16 1.76 -4.35 -2.32
C GLN A 16 1.30 -4.05 -0.89
N ALA A 17 0.63 -5.00 -0.25
CA ALA A 17 0.29 -4.89 1.16
C ALA A 17 1.58 -4.95 2.00
N LEU A 18 1.69 -4.08 3.01
CA LEU A 18 2.65 -4.26 4.09
C LEU A 18 2.21 -5.47 4.88
N GLU A 19 3.07 -6.47 4.92
CA GLU A 19 2.80 -7.71 5.61
C GLU A 19 3.21 -7.57 7.08
N PRO A 20 2.54 -8.30 8.00
CA PRO A 20 2.92 -8.36 9.40
C PRO A 20 4.43 -8.62 9.55
N VAL A 21 5.12 -7.62 10.08
CA VAL A 21 6.58 -7.65 10.29
C VAL A 21 6.88 -8.62 11.43
N GLU A 22 7.98 -9.36 11.31
CA GLU A 22 8.46 -10.39 12.26
C GLU A 22 8.64 -9.90 13.72
N LEU A 23 8.49 -8.60 13.98
CA LEU A 23 8.74 -7.93 15.25
C LEU A 23 7.54 -7.88 16.21
N LEU A 24 6.39 -8.44 15.84
CA LEU A 24 5.16 -8.29 16.61
C LEU A 24 4.89 -9.56 17.43
N GLU A 25 4.86 -9.39 18.76
CA GLU A 25 4.69 -10.49 19.73
C GLU A 25 3.32 -11.19 19.59
N ARG A 26 2.28 -10.46 19.15
CA ARG A 26 0.94 -11.02 18.85
C ARG A 26 0.12 -10.10 17.92
N CYS A 27 -0.14 -10.49 16.67
CA CYS A 27 -0.90 -9.69 15.69
C CYS A 27 -2.32 -10.21 15.51
N HIS A 28 -3.32 -9.33 15.55
CA HIS A 28 -4.64 -9.63 15.00
C HIS A 28 -4.68 -9.12 13.55
N THR A 29 -4.54 -10.00 12.57
CA THR A 29 -4.67 -9.60 11.15
C THR A 29 -6.13 -9.67 10.76
N ALA A 30 -6.68 -8.56 10.30
CA ALA A 30 -8.08 -8.46 9.91
C ALA A 30 -8.20 -8.18 8.40
N GLN A 31 -8.79 -9.11 7.66
CA GLN A 31 -9.00 -8.94 6.21
C GLN A 31 -10.42 -8.48 5.93
N GLY A 32 -10.54 -7.36 5.22
CA GLY A 32 -11.83 -6.80 4.80
C GLY A 32 -12.38 -7.55 3.59
N ALA A 33 -13.53 -8.19 3.72
CA ALA A 33 -14.28 -8.71 2.57
C ALA A 33 -15.05 -7.58 1.88
N GLN A 34 -14.78 -7.31 0.60
CA GLN A 34 -15.71 -6.53 -0.23
C GLN A 34 -16.80 -7.46 -0.79
N GLY A 35 -18.00 -7.38 -0.21
CA GLY A 35 -19.16 -8.16 -0.62
C GLY A 35 -19.31 -9.52 0.06
N ALA A 36 -20.37 -10.27 -0.32
CA ALA A 36 -20.81 -11.53 0.31
C ALA A 36 -19.93 -12.75 -0.01
N LYS A 37 -18.61 -12.58 -0.16
CA LYS A 37 -17.67 -13.70 -0.28
C LYS A 37 -17.01 -13.95 1.07
N THR A 38 -17.29 -15.11 1.65
CA THR A 38 -16.54 -15.67 2.77
C THR A 38 -15.12 -15.99 2.31
N PHE A 39 -14.13 -15.40 2.95
CA PHE A 39 -12.72 -15.72 2.75
C PHE A 39 -12.33 -16.83 3.74
N GLU A 40 -11.70 -17.90 3.25
CA GLU A 40 -11.21 -19.00 4.08
C GLU A 40 -9.97 -18.55 4.89
N PRO A 41 -9.80 -18.97 6.16
CA PRO A 41 -8.66 -18.60 7.02
C PRO A 41 -7.27 -18.95 6.45
N PHE A 42 -7.21 -19.80 5.43
CA PHE A 42 -5.99 -20.32 4.83
C PHE A 42 -5.40 -19.43 3.72
N GLU A 43 -6.16 -18.44 3.22
CA GLU A 43 -5.67 -17.52 2.18
C GLU A 43 -4.51 -16.58 2.62
N PRO A 44 -4.47 -16.05 3.86
CA PRO A 44 -3.34 -15.27 4.36
C PRO A 44 -2.02 -16.05 4.40
N ILE A 45 -2.03 -17.29 4.90
CA ILE A 45 -0.82 -18.15 4.97
C ILE A 45 -0.33 -18.49 3.55
N ALA A 46 -1.25 -18.77 2.63
CA ALA A 46 -0.92 -18.97 1.23
C ALA A 46 -0.32 -17.71 0.57
N SER A 47 -0.79 -16.51 0.95
CA SER A 47 -0.19 -15.24 0.49
C SER A 47 1.27 -15.10 0.95
N PHE A 48 1.59 -15.44 2.20
CA PHE A 48 2.97 -15.43 2.71
C PHE A 48 3.87 -16.38 1.91
N GLN A 49 3.39 -17.60 1.62
CA GLN A 49 4.14 -18.57 0.82
C GLN A 49 4.32 -18.11 -0.63
N LYS A 50 3.27 -17.57 -1.26
CA LYS A 50 3.33 -17.05 -2.64
C LYS A 50 4.31 -15.89 -2.76
N ARG A 51 4.40 -15.04 -1.72
CA ARG A 51 5.34 -13.92 -1.63
C ARG A 51 6.71 -14.34 -1.09
N LYS A 52 6.89 -15.63 -0.80
CA LYS A 52 8.13 -16.24 -0.30
C LYS A 52 8.69 -15.54 0.94
N LEU A 53 7.77 -15.18 1.84
CA LEU A 53 8.04 -14.62 3.15
C LEU A 53 8.33 -15.75 4.17
N PRO A 54 8.82 -15.42 5.38
CA PRO A 54 8.96 -16.38 6.47
C PRO A 54 7.71 -17.23 6.64
N LYS A 55 7.89 -18.54 6.83
CA LYS A 55 6.77 -19.47 6.92
C LYS A 55 6.00 -19.26 8.23
N LEU A 56 4.84 -18.63 8.14
CA LEU A 56 3.81 -18.77 9.18
C LEU A 56 3.22 -20.17 9.11
N THR A 57 2.99 -20.76 10.28
CA THR A 57 2.25 -22.02 10.42
C THR A 57 0.88 -21.74 11.03
N GLU A 58 -0.07 -22.64 10.84
CA GLU A 58 -1.42 -22.52 11.42
C GLU A 58 -1.42 -22.43 12.95
N ASN A 59 -0.34 -22.86 13.61
CA ASN A 59 -0.16 -22.85 15.06
C ASN A 59 0.78 -21.73 15.54
N ASP A 60 1.07 -20.72 14.71
CA ASP A 60 1.94 -19.61 15.14
C ASP A 60 1.19 -18.69 16.12
N GLU A 61 1.45 -18.86 17.41
CA GLU A 61 0.79 -18.11 18.50
C GLU A 61 1.02 -16.58 18.43
N ARG A 62 1.98 -16.12 17.62
CA ARG A 62 2.26 -14.71 17.37
C ARG A 62 1.26 -14.06 16.43
N VAL A 63 0.40 -14.82 15.73
CA VAL A 63 -0.55 -14.25 14.77
C VAL A 63 -1.92 -14.91 14.90
N VAL A 64 -2.93 -14.09 15.09
CA VAL A 64 -4.35 -14.45 15.08
C VAL A 64 -4.99 -13.80 13.85
N PHE A 65 -5.66 -14.59 13.01
CA PHE A 65 -6.38 -14.07 11.85
C PHE A 65 -7.87 -13.92 12.17
N LEU A 66 -8.38 -12.70 12.04
CA LEU A 66 -9.79 -12.37 12.22
C LEU A 66 -10.43 -12.02 10.87
N GLN A 67 -11.61 -12.54 10.59
CA GLN A 67 -12.38 -12.12 9.43
C GLN A 67 -13.23 -10.91 9.80
N VAL A 68 -13.02 -9.77 9.15
CA VAL A 68 -13.74 -8.53 9.46
C VAL A 68 -14.55 -8.00 8.29
N ARG A 69 -15.64 -7.31 8.62
CA ARG A 69 -16.40 -6.44 7.73
C ARG A 69 -16.30 -5.02 8.29
N LEU A 70 -15.27 -4.30 7.88
CA LEU A 70 -14.88 -3.02 8.49
C LEU A 70 -15.98 -1.95 8.49
N ALA A 71 -16.88 -1.98 7.52
CA ALA A 71 -18.00 -1.03 7.43
C ALA A 71 -19.17 -1.39 8.37
N GLU A 72 -19.22 -2.62 8.89
CA GLU A 72 -20.28 -3.07 9.81
C GLU A 72 -19.99 -2.66 11.26
N PRO A 73 -21.05 -2.57 12.11
CA PRO A 73 -20.88 -2.44 13.55
C PRO A 73 -19.95 -3.52 14.11
N ASN A 74 -19.14 -3.17 15.11
CA ASN A 74 -18.16 -4.06 15.73
C ASN A 74 -17.24 -4.77 14.72
N LEU A 75 -16.99 -4.15 13.56
CA LEU A 75 -16.22 -4.72 12.46
C LEU A 75 -16.79 -6.05 11.92
N GLY A 76 -18.06 -6.35 12.18
CA GLY A 76 -18.70 -7.62 11.82
C GLY A 76 -18.19 -8.84 12.62
N LEU A 77 -17.46 -8.60 13.72
CA LEU A 77 -16.92 -9.63 14.61
C LEU A 77 -17.96 -10.17 15.59
N SER A 78 -17.64 -11.30 16.21
CA SER A 78 -18.40 -11.79 17.37
C SER A 78 -18.15 -10.88 18.58
N GLU A 79 -19.10 -10.84 19.53
CA GLU A 79 -18.93 -10.09 20.78
C GLU A 79 -17.68 -10.53 21.56
N ALA A 80 -17.35 -11.82 21.52
CA ALA A 80 -16.16 -12.36 22.18
C ALA A 80 -14.86 -11.83 21.54
N ASP A 81 -14.75 -11.88 20.21
CA ASP A 81 -13.57 -11.40 19.49
C ASP A 81 -13.43 -9.88 19.61
N TYR A 82 -14.55 -9.14 19.53
CA TYR A 82 -14.53 -7.70 19.68
C TYR A 82 -14.14 -7.27 21.11
N SER A 83 -14.67 -7.94 22.14
CA SER A 83 -14.26 -7.69 23.53
C SER A 83 -12.77 -8.01 23.74
N ALA A 84 -12.28 -9.13 23.19
CA ALA A 84 -10.86 -9.46 23.27
C ALA A 84 -9.98 -8.39 22.61
N LEU A 85 -10.40 -7.83 21.46
CA LEU A 85 -9.69 -6.70 20.86
C LEU A 85 -9.71 -5.47 21.77
N VAL A 86 -10.83 -5.13 22.40
CA VAL A 86 -10.93 -4.00 23.32
C VAL A 86 -10.02 -4.16 24.55
N ASP A 87 -9.90 -5.39 25.05
CA ASP A 87 -9.15 -5.73 26.25
C ASP A 87 -7.64 -5.84 26.00
N GLU A 88 -7.26 -6.46 24.88
CA GLU A 88 -5.87 -6.82 24.59
C GLU A 88 -5.18 -5.82 23.67
N ALA A 89 -5.90 -5.17 22.75
CA ALA A 89 -5.28 -4.33 21.74
C ALA A 89 -4.68 -3.04 22.32
N THR A 90 -3.46 -2.72 21.88
CA THR A 90 -2.74 -1.49 22.27
C THR A 90 -2.49 -0.57 21.09
N CYS A 91 -2.52 -1.10 19.86
CA CYS A 91 -2.15 -0.39 18.65
C CYS A 91 -3.00 -0.81 17.44
N ILE A 92 -3.33 0.15 16.58
CA ILE A 92 -3.94 -0.08 15.26
C ILE A 92 -2.99 0.40 14.18
N ILE A 93 -2.61 -0.49 13.24
CA ILE A 93 -1.93 -0.11 12.00
C ILE A 93 -2.89 -0.32 10.84
N HIS A 94 -3.46 0.79 10.34
CA HIS A 94 -4.34 0.74 9.18
C HIS A 94 -3.54 0.86 7.89
N ASN A 95 -3.50 -0.25 7.14
CA ASN A 95 -2.87 -0.36 5.82
C ASN A 95 -3.81 -1.02 4.77
N ALA A 96 -5.12 -0.83 4.92
CA ALA A 96 -6.15 -1.47 4.08
C ALA A 96 -6.89 -0.48 3.18
N TYR A 97 -6.16 0.41 2.51
CA TYR A 97 -6.77 1.33 1.55
C TYR A 97 -6.71 0.75 0.13
N PRO A 98 -7.82 0.73 -0.64
CA PRO A 98 -7.78 0.26 -2.02
C PRO A 98 -6.95 1.23 -2.86
N VAL A 99 -5.94 0.72 -3.57
CA VAL A 99 -5.18 1.52 -4.54
C VAL A 99 -5.78 1.31 -5.91
N ASN A 100 -6.50 2.32 -6.42
CA ASN A 100 -7.07 2.27 -7.76
C ASN A 100 -6.98 3.64 -8.45
N PHE A 101 -6.15 3.72 -9.49
CA PHE A 101 -5.90 4.96 -10.22
C PHE A 101 -7.00 5.31 -11.25
N ILE A 102 -7.96 4.41 -11.47
CA ILE A 102 -9.03 4.57 -12.47
C ILE A 102 -10.30 5.12 -11.82
N LEU A 103 -10.51 4.87 -10.52
CA LEU A 103 -11.74 5.24 -9.82
C LEU A 103 -11.79 6.74 -9.48
N SER A 104 -13.01 7.29 -9.47
CA SER A 104 -13.27 8.66 -9.02
C SER A 104 -13.15 8.79 -7.49
N LEU A 105 -12.90 10.00 -6.98
CA LEU A 105 -12.82 10.26 -5.54
C LEU A 105 -14.06 9.76 -4.77
N GLY A 106 -15.26 9.96 -5.32
CA GLY A 106 -16.51 9.50 -4.70
C GLY A 106 -16.62 7.97 -4.58
N SER A 107 -15.87 7.22 -5.39
CA SER A 107 -15.80 5.75 -5.28
C SER A 107 -15.06 5.29 -4.01
N PHE A 108 -14.30 6.19 -3.38
CA PHE A 108 -13.57 5.92 -2.13
C PHE A 108 -14.33 6.37 -0.88
N GLU A 109 -15.47 7.04 -1.00
CA GLU A 109 -16.31 7.43 0.14
C GLU A 109 -16.65 6.24 1.07
N PRO A 110 -16.95 5.03 0.54
CA PRO A 110 -17.17 3.85 1.39
C PRO A 110 -15.96 3.44 2.23
N GLN A 111 -14.75 3.96 1.96
CA GLN A 111 -13.53 3.71 2.75
C GLN A 111 -13.44 4.60 4.00
N VAL A 112 -14.25 5.67 4.09
CA VAL A 112 -14.28 6.55 5.27
C VAL A 112 -14.91 5.86 6.47
N GLN A 113 -16.02 5.12 6.26
CA GLN A 113 -16.73 4.43 7.35
C GLN A 113 -15.87 3.37 8.07
N PRO A 114 -15.13 2.48 7.36
CA PRO A 114 -14.11 1.63 7.96
C PRO A 114 -13.15 2.36 8.90
N TRP A 115 -12.66 3.53 8.48
CA TRP A 115 -11.73 4.32 9.30
C TRP A 115 -12.40 4.85 10.56
N VAL A 116 -13.62 5.37 10.45
CA VAL A 116 -14.42 5.81 11.61
C VAL A 116 -14.63 4.67 12.60
N ASN A 117 -14.97 3.47 12.11
CA ASN A 117 -15.20 2.30 12.96
C ASN A 117 -13.93 1.87 13.71
N LEU A 118 -12.76 1.98 13.08
CA LEU A 118 -11.47 1.67 13.73
C LEU A 118 -11.10 2.70 14.79
N LEU A 119 -11.37 3.98 14.55
CA LEU A 119 -11.18 5.03 15.56
C LEU A 119 -12.13 4.84 16.76
N ASN A 120 -13.37 4.41 16.50
CA ASN A 120 -14.32 4.08 17.56
C ASN A 120 -13.88 2.86 18.38
N LEU A 121 -13.28 1.84 17.73
CA LEU A 121 -12.67 0.71 18.42
C LEU A 121 -11.48 1.16 19.28
N ALA A 122 -10.56 1.95 18.71
CA ALA A 122 -9.41 2.50 19.43
C ALA A 122 -9.84 3.28 20.68
N ALA A 123 -10.88 4.09 20.59
CA ALA A 123 -11.42 4.86 21.70
C ALA A 123 -11.99 4.00 22.84
N GLN A 124 -12.26 2.72 22.59
CA GLN A 124 -12.76 1.78 23.60
C GLN A 124 -11.65 0.99 24.29
N PHE A 125 -10.41 1.01 23.77
CA PHE A 125 -9.30 0.26 24.35
C PHE A 125 -9.09 0.62 25.83
N HIS A 126 -8.80 -0.39 26.65
CA HIS A 126 -8.47 -0.19 28.06
C HIS A 126 -7.11 0.50 28.26
N SER A 127 -6.26 0.49 27.22
CA SER A 127 -5.00 1.23 27.15
C SER A 127 -5.16 2.51 26.32
N VAL A 128 -4.26 3.47 26.51
CA VAL A 128 -4.18 4.66 25.64
C VAL A 128 -3.85 4.20 24.22
N PRO A 129 -4.75 4.36 23.23
CA PRO A 129 -4.61 3.69 21.94
C PRO A 129 -3.61 4.41 21.05
N GLU A 130 -2.72 3.65 20.42
CA GLU A 130 -1.87 4.18 19.36
C GLU A 130 -2.43 3.85 17.99
N VAL A 131 -2.51 4.86 17.12
CA VAL A 131 -3.14 4.71 15.81
C VAL A 131 -2.19 5.19 14.73
N PHE A 132 -1.84 4.26 13.84
CA PHE A 132 -0.99 4.49 12.69
C PHE A 132 -1.81 4.37 11.41
N PHE A 133 -1.74 5.42 10.58
CA PHE A 133 -2.36 5.43 9.27
C PHE A 133 -1.28 5.40 8.19
N VAL A 134 -1.24 4.31 7.42
CA VAL A 134 -0.36 4.22 6.25
C VAL A 134 -1.04 4.96 5.10
N SER A 135 -0.44 6.09 4.75
CA SER A 135 -0.89 7.02 3.71
C SER A 135 0.09 7.01 2.52
N SER A 136 -0.22 7.81 1.51
CA SER A 136 0.65 8.01 0.34
C SER A 136 1.31 9.39 0.40
N ILE A 137 2.56 9.48 -0.07
CA ILE A 137 3.24 10.77 -0.27
C ILE A 137 2.47 11.69 -1.23
N THR A 138 1.66 11.12 -2.13
CA THR A 138 0.85 11.90 -3.08
C THR A 138 -0.18 12.80 -2.42
N ALA A 139 -0.60 12.49 -1.19
CA ALA A 139 -1.48 13.35 -0.40
C ALA A 139 -0.84 14.70 -0.05
N ALA A 140 0.49 14.82 -0.14
CA ALA A 140 1.23 16.05 0.15
C ALA A 140 1.53 16.90 -1.10
N ILE A 141 1.43 16.34 -2.31
CA ILE A 141 1.93 16.96 -3.56
C ILE A 141 1.24 18.28 -3.91
N THR A 142 -0.03 18.46 -3.53
CA THR A 142 -0.81 19.67 -3.82
C THR A 142 -0.79 20.72 -2.69
N THR A 143 -0.03 20.50 -1.62
CA THR A 143 -0.07 21.35 -0.42
C THR A 143 1.05 22.39 -0.43
N THR A 144 1.07 23.26 -1.44
CA THR A 144 1.77 24.55 -1.34
C THR A 144 0.77 25.60 -0.86
N GLY A 145 0.90 26.05 0.40
CA GLY A 145 0.23 27.29 0.85
C GLY A 145 -1.01 27.18 1.75
N ARG A 146 -1.25 26.09 2.49
CA ARG A 146 -2.21 26.13 3.61
C ARG A 146 -1.50 26.47 4.92
N ASN A 147 -1.93 27.56 5.56
CA ASN A 147 -1.53 27.90 6.92
C ASN A 147 -1.74 26.70 7.84
N ARG A 148 -0.74 26.42 8.68
CA ARG A 148 -0.80 25.44 9.76
C ARG A 148 -2.03 25.74 10.63
N THR A 149 -3.12 25.01 10.46
CA THR A 149 -4.13 24.89 11.52
C THR A 149 -3.54 23.93 12.53
N SER A 150 -3.06 24.47 13.66
CA SER A 150 -2.77 23.66 14.84
C SER A 150 -4.08 23.04 15.31
N THR A 151 -4.36 21.82 14.86
CA THR A 151 -5.44 21.02 15.45
C THR A 151 -4.98 20.63 16.83
N SER A 152 -5.60 21.22 17.86
CA SER A 152 -5.45 20.76 19.24
C SER A 152 -5.89 19.31 19.31
N GLN A 153 -4.97 18.43 19.73
CA GLN A 153 -5.24 17.03 19.97
C GLN A 153 -6.40 16.90 20.98
N PRO A 154 -7.40 16.04 20.75
CA PRO A 154 -8.43 15.81 21.75
C PRO A 154 -7.78 15.29 23.05
N PRO A 155 -8.16 15.84 24.23
CA PRO A 155 -7.59 15.40 25.50
C PRO A 155 -7.87 13.91 25.72
N GLY A 156 -6.81 13.10 25.88
CA GLY A 156 -6.91 11.66 26.14
C GLY A 156 -6.58 10.75 24.94
N ALA A 157 -6.34 11.28 23.74
CA ALA A 157 -5.90 10.47 22.60
C ALA A 157 -4.43 10.05 22.77
N GLY A 158 -4.14 8.77 22.49
CA GLY A 158 -2.77 8.25 22.45
C GLY A 158 -1.95 8.79 21.29
N MET A 159 -0.69 8.37 21.23
CA MET A 159 0.20 8.80 20.16
C MET A 159 -0.32 8.27 18.82
N SER A 160 -0.46 9.17 17.86
CA SER A 160 -0.96 8.83 16.53
C SER A 160 0.02 9.33 15.49
N ALA A 161 0.27 8.52 14.46
CA ALA A 161 1.17 8.90 13.38
C ALA A 161 0.58 8.60 12.01
N VAL A 162 0.90 9.47 11.06
CA VAL A 162 0.66 9.21 9.64
C VAL A 162 1.98 8.87 8.98
N ILE A 163 2.04 7.72 8.33
CA ILE A 163 3.22 7.26 7.59
C ILE A 163 2.91 7.38 6.11
N ARG A 164 3.43 8.41 5.44
CA ARG A 164 3.28 8.63 4.00
C ARG A 164 4.34 7.88 3.24
N VAL A 165 3.93 6.86 2.51
CA VAL A 165 4.83 5.99 1.75
C VAL A 165 4.98 6.50 0.32
N GLY A 166 6.21 6.44 -0.21
CA GLY A 166 6.50 6.64 -1.63
C GLY A 166 6.03 5.49 -2.52
N GLN A 167 6.51 5.44 -3.76
CA GLN A 167 6.24 4.30 -4.64
C GLN A 167 6.90 3.03 -4.06
N ILE A 168 6.13 1.99 -3.76
CA ILE A 168 6.66 0.71 -3.29
C ILE A 168 7.19 -0.08 -4.49
N CYS A 169 8.32 -0.78 -4.32
CA CYS A 169 8.87 -1.69 -5.30
C CYS A 169 9.12 -3.09 -4.74
N GLY A 170 9.58 -3.99 -5.61
CA GLY A 170 10.03 -5.32 -5.20
C GLY A 170 11.13 -5.26 -4.13
N PRO A 171 11.34 -6.36 -3.39
CA PRO A 171 12.30 -6.39 -2.29
C PRO A 171 13.74 -6.22 -2.79
N LEU A 172 14.62 -5.64 -1.95
CA LEU A 172 16.06 -5.58 -2.24
C LEU A 172 16.70 -6.96 -2.22
N SER A 173 16.24 -7.80 -1.31
CA SER A 173 16.86 -9.08 -1.02
C SER A 173 15.81 -10.19 -0.86
N GLY A 174 16.29 -11.44 -0.86
CA GLY A 174 15.41 -12.60 -0.73
C GLY A 174 14.69 -12.96 -2.03
N THR A 175 13.54 -13.61 -1.90
CA THR A 175 12.87 -14.26 -3.03
C THR A 175 11.47 -13.69 -3.32
N GLY A 176 11.08 -12.64 -2.60
CA GLY A 176 9.79 -11.98 -2.76
C GLY A 176 9.59 -11.38 -4.15
N ALA A 177 8.33 -11.23 -4.55
CA ALA A 177 7.94 -10.86 -5.90
C ALA A 177 7.35 -9.45 -5.94
N TRP A 178 7.68 -8.69 -6.99
CA TRP A 178 6.92 -7.50 -7.36
C TRP A 178 5.70 -7.94 -8.17
N ASN A 179 4.52 -7.43 -7.82
CA ASN A 179 3.28 -7.73 -8.52
C ASN A 179 3.35 -7.35 -10.01
N GLU A 180 3.33 -8.36 -10.88
CA GLU A 180 3.47 -8.23 -12.34
C GLU A 180 2.40 -7.36 -13.00
N TRP A 181 1.27 -7.16 -12.32
CA TRP A 181 0.15 -6.33 -12.80
C TRP A 181 0.26 -4.85 -12.43
N GLU A 182 1.26 -4.47 -11.63
CA GLU A 182 1.54 -3.06 -11.36
C GLU A 182 2.21 -2.38 -12.55
N TRP A 183 2.10 -1.05 -12.60
CA TRP A 183 2.53 -0.27 -13.76
C TRP A 183 3.99 -0.48 -14.16
N PHE A 184 4.91 -0.68 -13.20
CA PHE A 184 6.32 -0.84 -13.52
C PHE A 184 6.70 -2.26 -13.95
N PRO A 185 6.37 -3.34 -13.19
CA PRO A 185 6.60 -4.71 -13.66
C PRO A 185 5.93 -5.00 -15.00
N SER A 186 4.68 -4.53 -15.19
CA SER A 186 3.99 -4.69 -16.47
C SER A 186 4.67 -3.92 -17.61
N LEU A 187 5.28 -2.76 -17.35
CA LEU A 187 6.10 -2.04 -18.33
C LEU A 187 7.31 -2.86 -18.75
N VAL A 188 8.01 -3.49 -17.80
CA VAL A 188 9.19 -4.32 -18.09
C VAL A 188 8.80 -5.57 -18.89
N LEU A 189 7.75 -6.28 -18.47
CA LEU A 189 7.25 -7.47 -19.17
C LEU A 189 6.77 -7.13 -20.59
N SER A 190 6.00 -6.05 -20.73
CA SER A 190 5.54 -5.57 -22.04
C SER A 190 6.70 -5.11 -22.91
N SER A 191 7.73 -4.46 -22.34
CA SER A 191 8.93 -4.08 -23.07
C SER A 191 9.67 -5.29 -23.63
N LYS A 192 9.71 -6.39 -22.86
CA LYS A 192 10.25 -7.68 -23.34
C LYS A 192 9.42 -8.24 -24.49
N TYR A 193 8.09 -8.22 -24.39
CA TYR A 193 7.19 -8.65 -25.46
C TYR A 193 7.32 -7.80 -26.73
N LEU A 194 7.40 -6.48 -26.59
CA LEU A 194 7.53 -5.52 -27.68
C LEU A 194 8.94 -5.48 -28.29
N GLY A 195 9.94 -5.99 -27.57
CA GLY A 195 11.35 -5.89 -27.96
C GLY A 195 11.88 -4.46 -27.89
N ALA A 196 11.30 -3.60 -27.06
CA ALA A 196 11.74 -2.23 -26.88
C ALA A 196 11.38 -1.69 -25.49
N VAL A 197 12.27 -0.91 -24.87
CA VAL A 197 12.03 -0.21 -23.60
C VAL A 197 11.90 1.29 -23.86
N PRO A 198 11.02 2.03 -23.15
CA PRO A 198 10.91 3.48 -23.33
C PRO A 198 12.16 4.20 -22.81
N GLU A 199 12.58 5.25 -23.51
CA GLU A 199 13.74 6.08 -23.15
C GLU A 199 13.55 6.89 -21.86
N SER A 200 12.30 7.06 -21.42
CA SER A 200 11.93 7.82 -20.23
C SER A 200 10.67 7.25 -19.61
N ILE A 201 10.58 7.35 -18.28
CA ILE A 201 9.37 7.06 -17.50
C ILE A 201 8.72 8.34 -16.93
N GLY A 202 9.12 9.53 -17.40
CA GLY A 202 8.56 10.81 -16.97
C GLY A 202 9.08 11.35 -15.63
N GLY A 203 9.96 10.64 -14.93
CA GLY A 203 10.51 11.06 -13.63
C GLY A 203 11.74 10.28 -13.17
N ASN A 204 12.22 10.61 -11.97
CA ASN A 204 13.26 9.86 -11.28
C ASN A 204 12.67 8.64 -10.57
N ILE A 205 13.51 7.67 -10.29
CA ILE A 205 13.22 6.49 -9.48
C ILE A 205 13.45 6.86 -8.02
N ASP A 206 12.37 6.95 -7.25
CA ASP A 206 12.35 7.23 -5.81
C ASP A 206 11.72 6.08 -5.00
N TRP A 207 11.77 4.87 -5.57
CA TRP A 207 11.02 3.73 -5.06
C TRP A 207 11.59 3.18 -3.74
N VAL A 208 10.69 2.70 -2.88
CA VAL A 208 10.98 2.11 -1.58
C VAL A 208 10.77 0.59 -1.66
N PRO A 209 11.81 -0.22 -1.44
CA PRO A 209 11.68 -1.67 -1.39
C PRO A 209 10.72 -2.12 -0.29
N VAL A 210 9.82 -3.05 -0.59
CA VAL A 210 8.77 -3.49 0.35
C VAL A 210 9.33 -4.13 1.64
N ASP A 211 10.49 -4.79 1.57
CA ASP A 211 11.19 -5.37 2.72
C ASP A 211 11.72 -4.29 3.66
N GLU A 212 12.41 -3.29 3.12
CA GLU A 212 12.89 -2.13 3.88
C GLU A 212 11.74 -1.29 4.44
N LEU A 213 10.64 -1.17 3.69
CA LEU A 213 9.46 -0.44 4.13
C LEU A 213 8.80 -1.11 5.34
N GLY A 214 8.69 -2.45 5.33
CA GLY A 214 8.19 -3.21 6.49
C GLY A 214 9.02 -2.93 7.74
N THR A 215 10.35 -3.05 7.64
CA THR A 215 11.28 -2.74 8.74
C THR A 215 11.10 -1.30 9.22
N THR A 216 11.09 -0.33 8.30
CA THR A 216 10.96 1.10 8.62
C THR A 216 9.64 1.39 9.36
N VAL A 217 8.51 0.85 8.89
CA VAL A 217 7.20 1.04 9.54
C VAL A 217 7.20 0.44 10.94
N SER A 218 7.81 -0.73 11.13
CA SER A 218 7.91 -1.36 12.45
C SER A 218 8.77 -0.54 13.42
N GLU A 219 9.91 -0.04 12.96
CA GLU A 219 10.79 0.82 13.77
C GLU A 219 10.12 2.15 14.13
N LEU A 220 9.43 2.79 13.17
CA LEU A 220 8.67 4.01 13.42
C LEU A 220 7.53 3.77 14.42
N THR A 221 6.83 2.66 14.29
CA THR A 221 5.78 2.26 15.23
C THR A 221 6.37 2.12 16.63
N ALA A 222 7.43 1.33 16.79
CA ALA A 222 8.10 1.13 18.07
C ALA A 222 8.68 2.42 18.67
N ALA A 223 9.22 3.32 17.84
CA ALA A 223 9.74 4.61 18.27
C ALA A 223 8.63 5.53 18.81
N VAL A 224 7.46 5.52 18.16
CA VAL A 224 6.28 6.25 18.65
C VAL A 224 5.76 5.61 19.94
N THR A 225 5.72 4.28 20.02
CA THR A 225 5.25 3.57 21.22
C THR A 225 6.15 3.74 22.44
N SER A 226 7.47 3.81 22.23
CA SER A 226 8.46 3.88 23.32
C SER A 226 8.81 5.31 23.76
N GLY A 227 8.33 6.34 23.04
CA GLY A 227 8.70 7.73 23.27
C GLY A 227 8.15 8.31 24.59
N GLU A 228 9.01 8.46 25.59
CA GLU A 228 8.78 9.34 26.74
C GLU A 228 9.04 10.81 26.31
N ASN A 229 8.01 11.67 26.33
CA ASN A 229 8.08 13.15 26.42
C ASN A 229 7.61 14.06 25.26
N ASP A 230 6.87 13.60 24.25
CA ASP A 230 6.00 14.55 23.53
C ASP A 230 4.84 13.81 22.86
N ARG A 231 3.62 14.00 23.36
CA ARG A 231 2.40 13.33 22.86
C ARG A 231 1.95 13.85 21.48
N ASN A 232 2.83 14.52 20.74
CA ASN A 232 2.47 15.21 19.51
C ASN A 232 2.20 14.21 18.38
N PHE A 233 1.18 14.52 17.58
CA PHE A 233 0.91 13.82 16.33
C PHE A 233 2.08 14.03 15.35
N VAL A 234 2.61 12.93 14.79
CA VAL A 234 3.76 12.97 13.88
C VAL A 234 3.37 12.50 12.48
N VAL A 235 3.98 13.12 11.46
CA VAL A 235 3.87 12.67 10.07
C VAL A 235 5.26 12.30 9.56
N TYR A 236 5.42 11.04 9.14
CA TYR A 236 6.64 10.52 8.53
C TYR A 236 6.47 10.43 7.02
N ASN A 237 7.48 10.86 6.25
CA ASN A 237 7.57 10.61 4.82
C ASN A 237 8.60 9.50 4.58
N VAL A 238 8.12 8.30 4.28
CA VAL A 238 8.95 7.14 3.97
C VAL A 238 9.13 7.06 2.47
N THR A 239 10.19 7.69 1.99
CA THR A 239 10.57 7.80 0.58
C THR A 239 12.03 7.43 0.41
N ASN A 240 12.45 7.06 -0.80
CA ASN A 240 13.86 6.80 -1.06
C ASN A 240 14.68 8.11 -0.93
N PRO A 241 15.60 8.21 0.05
CA PRO A 241 16.39 9.42 0.25
C PRO A 241 17.41 9.66 -0.88
N LYS A 242 17.67 8.66 -1.71
CA LYS A 242 18.64 8.69 -2.81
C LYS A 242 17.96 8.32 -4.13
N THR A 243 17.35 9.32 -4.76
CA THR A 243 16.67 9.13 -6.05
C THR A 243 17.66 8.79 -7.17
N THR A 244 17.29 7.87 -8.04
CA THR A 244 18.09 7.41 -9.19
C THR A 244 17.45 7.86 -10.51
N ARG A 245 18.25 8.17 -11.53
CA ARG A 245 17.71 8.52 -12.85
C ARG A 245 17.31 7.28 -13.62
N TRP A 246 16.25 7.36 -14.44
CA TRP A 246 15.83 6.26 -15.31
C TRP A 246 16.96 5.69 -16.17
N GLY A 247 17.81 6.58 -16.72
CA GLY A 247 18.95 6.20 -17.54
C GLY A 247 19.94 5.24 -16.87
N GLU A 248 20.04 5.24 -15.54
CA GLU A 248 20.88 4.31 -14.77
C GLU A 248 20.30 2.88 -14.77
N LEU A 249 18.97 2.73 -14.94
CA LEU A 249 18.32 1.43 -14.99
C LEU A 249 18.28 0.82 -16.41
N ILE A 250 18.37 1.66 -17.46
CA ILE A 250 18.34 1.23 -18.87
C ILE A 250 19.35 0.09 -19.15
N PRO A 251 20.63 0.15 -18.71
CA PRO A 251 21.59 -0.93 -18.94
C PRO A 251 21.14 -2.30 -18.40
N ALA A 252 20.40 -2.33 -17.29
CA ALA A 252 19.85 -3.57 -16.75
C ALA A 252 18.72 -4.11 -17.63
N LEU A 253 17.86 -3.24 -18.15
CA LEU A 253 16.75 -3.60 -19.03
C LEU A 253 17.23 -4.06 -20.41
N LEU A 254 18.32 -3.47 -20.92
CA LEU A 254 18.93 -3.88 -22.19
C LEU A 254 19.54 -5.30 -22.16
N LYS A 255 19.71 -5.91 -20.98
CA LYS A 255 20.08 -7.34 -20.88
C LYS A 255 18.95 -8.27 -21.31
N VAL A 256 17.70 -7.80 -21.28
CA VAL A 256 16.50 -8.60 -21.58
C VAL A 256 15.66 -8.04 -22.73
N VAL A 257 15.97 -6.83 -23.22
CA VAL A 257 15.29 -6.14 -24.32
C VAL A 257 16.35 -5.58 -25.31
N PRO A 258 16.16 -5.68 -26.63
CA PRO A 258 17.23 -5.39 -27.59
C PRO A 258 17.48 -3.90 -27.86
N LYS A 259 16.53 -2.99 -27.55
CA LYS A 259 16.68 -1.56 -27.85
C LYS A 259 15.87 -0.63 -26.95
N VAL A 260 16.27 0.63 -26.92
CA VAL A 260 15.53 1.76 -26.34
C VAL A 260 14.81 2.53 -27.46
N VAL A 261 13.59 2.99 -27.22
CA VAL A 261 12.80 3.81 -28.16
C VAL A 261 12.17 5.01 -27.44
N PRO A 262 11.78 6.09 -28.15
CA PRO A 262 11.00 7.17 -27.57
C PRO A 262 9.73 6.66 -26.87
N ALA A 263 9.35 7.29 -25.75
CA ALA A 263 8.19 6.85 -24.96
C ALA A 263 6.90 6.82 -25.80
N ALA A 264 6.70 7.80 -26.69
CA ALA A 264 5.56 7.83 -27.60
C ALA A 264 5.57 6.68 -28.62
N GLU A 265 6.75 6.28 -29.12
CA GLU A 265 6.89 5.12 -30.00
C GLU A 265 6.56 3.83 -29.24
N TRP A 266 7.03 3.70 -28.00
CA TRP A 266 6.71 2.55 -27.15
C TRP A 266 5.20 2.40 -26.91
N ILE A 267 4.51 3.50 -26.59
CA ILE A 267 3.04 3.52 -26.42
C ILE A 267 2.35 3.11 -27.74
N SER A 268 2.79 3.66 -28.87
CA SER A 268 2.23 3.30 -30.18
C SER A 268 2.42 1.81 -30.49
N CYS A 269 3.56 1.24 -30.11
CA CYS A 269 3.83 -0.20 -30.27
C CYS A 269 2.94 -1.05 -29.38
N LEU A 270 2.68 -0.58 -28.15
CA LEU A 270 1.77 -1.23 -27.21
C LEU A 270 0.34 -1.27 -27.76
N GLU A 271 -0.14 -0.20 -28.39
CA GLU A 271 -1.48 -0.12 -28.98
C GLU A 271 -1.64 -0.95 -30.26
N ASN A 272 -0.66 -0.86 -31.17
CA ASN A 272 -0.74 -1.47 -32.51
C ASN A 272 -0.65 -3.00 -32.49
N ARG A 273 -0.10 -3.60 -31.42
CA ARG A 273 -0.02 -5.06 -31.25
C ARG A 273 -1.20 -5.64 -30.47
N SER A 274 -2.32 -4.92 -30.41
CA SER A 274 -3.55 -5.35 -29.74
C SER A 274 -4.30 -6.44 -30.53
N GLU A 275 -3.71 -7.63 -30.65
CA GLU A 275 -4.50 -8.83 -30.90
C GLU A 275 -5.36 -9.11 -29.66
N LYS A 276 -6.68 -8.95 -29.79
CA LYS A 276 -7.65 -9.11 -28.71
C LYS A 276 -7.78 -10.59 -28.34
N GLY A 277 -6.92 -11.09 -27.46
CA GLY A 277 -7.00 -12.45 -26.92
C GLY A 277 -6.46 -12.53 -25.49
N ALA A 278 -7.07 -13.37 -24.64
CA ALA A 278 -6.66 -13.53 -23.24
C ALA A 278 -5.21 -14.02 -23.07
N HIS A 279 -4.68 -14.77 -24.05
CA HIS A 279 -3.29 -15.23 -24.08
C HIS A 279 -2.30 -14.06 -24.24
N VAL A 280 -2.63 -13.08 -25.09
CA VAL A 280 -1.79 -11.90 -25.38
C VAL A 280 -1.64 -11.02 -24.13
N VAL A 281 -2.68 -10.93 -23.30
CA VAL A 281 -2.68 -10.15 -22.06
C VAL A 281 -1.76 -10.74 -20.99
N GLY A 282 -1.51 -12.05 -21.02
CA GLY A 282 -0.54 -12.68 -20.11
C GLY A 282 0.91 -12.34 -20.46
N GLU A 283 1.22 -12.25 -21.76
CA GLU A 283 2.58 -11.96 -22.24
C GLU A 283 2.85 -10.45 -22.38
N ASN A 284 1.80 -9.65 -22.56
CA ASN A 284 1.84 -8.19 -22.71
C ASN A 284 0.88 -7.51 -21.70
N PRO A 285 1.18 -7.57 -20.39
CA PRO A 285 0.27 -7.09 -19.34
C PRO A 285 0.02 -5.58 -19.36
N GLY A 286 0.93 -4.81 -19.96
CA GLY A 286 0.85 -3.35 -20.07
C GLY A 286 -0.33 -2.87 -20.91
N LEU A 287 -0.93 -3.74 -21.74
CA LEU A 287 -2.16 -3.43 -22.48
C LEU A 287 -3.30 -2.99 -21.56
N LYS A 288 -3.38 -3.51 -20.33
CA LYS A 288 -4.40 -3.11 -19.34
C LYS A 288 -4.18 -1.70 -18.80
N LEU A 289 -2.99 -1.15 -18.97
CA LEU A 289 -2.55 0.14 -18.41
C LEU A 289 -2.16 1.13 -19.52
N VAL A 290 -2.59 0.91 -20.76
CA VAL A 290 -2.21 1.76 -21.90
C VAL A 290 -2.58 3.23 -21.68
N ASP A 291 -3.77 3.50 -21.14
CA ASP A 291 -4.22 4.87 -20.84
C ASP A 291 -3.41 5.50 -19.71
N PHE A 292 -3.03 4.71 -18.70
CA PHE A 292 -2.13 5.15 -17.63
C PHE A 292 -0.75 5.54 -18.20
N TYR A 293 -0.20 4.74 -19.11
CA TYR A 293 1.08 5.07 -19.74
C TYR A 293 1.01 6.29 -20.65
N LYS A 294 -0.10 6.51 -21.35
CA LYS A 294 -0.32 7.75 -22.11
C LYS A 294 -0.26 8.98 -21.22
N GLN A 295 -0.97 8.95 -20.10
CA GLN A 295 -0.99 10.06 -19.14
C GLN A 295 0.37 10.29 -18.47
N THR A 296 1.06 9.21 -18.11
CA THR A 296 2.30 9.29 -17.31
C THR A 296 3.55 9.48 -18.16
N LEU A 297 3.62 8.83 -19.33
CA LEU A 297 4.79 8.79 -20.20
C LEU A 297 4.63 9.65 -21.47
N GLY A 298 3.39 9.86 -21.94
CA GLY A 298 3.10 10.57 -23.18
C GLY A 298 3.28 12.08 -23.11
N GLY A 299 3.60 12.64 -21.95
CA GLY A 299 3.86 14.07 -21.76
C GLY A 299 2.61 14.95 -21.72
N GLU A 300 1.41 14.40 -21.91
CA GLU A 300 0.14 15.11 -21.73
C GLU A 300 -0.20 15.24 -20.24
N LYS A 301 0.23 16.36 -19.62
CA LYS A 301 -0.23 16.72 -18.27
C LYS A 301 -1.69 17.14 -18.32
N THR A 302 -2.60 16.25 -17.91
CA THR A 302 -3.98 16.65 -17.63
C THR A 302 -4.00 17.46 -16.33
N GLU A 303 -4.17 18.78 -16.41
CA GLU A 303 -4.44 19.60 -15.22
C GLU A 303 -5.80 19.19 -14.63
N ILE A 304 -5.79 18.43 -13.55
CA ILE A 304 -6.99 18.19 -12.75
C ILE A 304 -7.23 19.45 -11.92
N LYS A 305 -8.09 20.34 -12.40
CA LYS A 305 -8.62 21.45 -11.60
C LYS A 305 -9.52 20.87 -10.52
N VAL A 306 -9.00 20.74 -9.31
CA VAL A 306 -9.81 20.45 -8.13
C VAL A 306 -10.53 21.75 -7.74
N ASP A 307 -11.81 21.84 -8.08
CA ASP A 307 -12.68 22.93 -7.66
C ASP A 307 -13.02 22.74 -6.17
N VAL A 308 -12.17 23.29 -5.30
CA VAL A 308 -12.42 23.33 -3.87
C VAL A 308 -13.41 24.47 -3.63
N ARG A 309 -14.70 24.16 -3.62
CA ARG A 309 -15.71 25.17 -3.25
C ARG A 309 -15.44 25.70 -1.84
N PRO A 310 -15.56 27.02 -1.62
CA PRO A 310 -15.28 27.67 -0.35
C PRO A 310 -16.26 27.25 0.77
#